data_AF-A0A2S6TBI7-F1
#
_entry.id   AF-A0A2S6TBI7-F1
#
_cell.length_a   1.000
_cell.length_b   1.000
_cell.length_c   1.000
_cell.angle_alpha   90.00
_cell.angle_beta   90.00
_cell.angle_gamma   90.00
#
_symmetry.space_group_name_H-M   'P 1'
#
loop_
_entity.id
_entity.type
_entity.pdbx_description
1 polymer ?
#
loop_
_entity_poly.entity_id
_entity_poly.type
_entity_poly.pdbx_seq_one_letter_code
_entity_poly.pdbx_strand_id
1 'polypeptide(L)' 'MARPSKVEITEVGPRDGLQAEANFIPTEAKIRFVNALIAAGVPRIEFSSFVSPK' A
#
# COMPACT_ATOMS: atom_id res chain seq x y z
N MET A 1 19.09 -12.35 -22.90
CA MET A 1 18.30 -11.09 -22.92
C MET A 1 18.89 -10.13 -21.90
N ALA A 2 18.99 -8.83 -22.22
CA ALA A 2 19.46 -7.81 -21.28
C ALA A 2 18.35 -7.45 -20.29
N ARG A 3 18.71 -7.16 -19.03
CA ARG A 3 17.77 -6.70 -18.00
C ARG A 3 17.54 -5.19 -18.10
N PRO A 4 16.38 -4.68 -17.65
CA PRO A 4 16.13 -3.25 -17.60
C PRO A 4 17.08 -2.55 -16.60
N SER A 5 17.47 -1.32 -16.92
CA SER A 5 18.37 -0.49 -16.10
C SER A 5 17.67 0.24 -14.95
N LYS A 6 16.33 0.29 -14.97
CA LYS A 6 15.49 0.89 -13.93
C LYS A 6 14.19 0.11 -13.83
N VAL A 7 13.67 0.01 -12.60
CA VAL A 7 12.35 -0.56 -12.31
C VAL A 7 11.58 0.43 -11.44
N GLU A 8 10.27 0.49 -11.63
CA GLU A 8 9.36 1.24 -10.76
C GLU A 8 8.58 0.24 -9.91
N ILE A 9 8.56 0.49 -8.60
CA ILE A 9 7.85 -0.34 -7.64
C ILE A 9 6.72 0.51 -7.08
N THR A 10 5.50 -0.01 -7.16
CA THR A 10 4.31 0.58 -6.55
C THR A 10 3.80 -0.35 -5.47
N GLU A 11 3.73 0.15 -4.24
CA GLU A 11 3.18 -0.59 -3.11
C GLU A 11 1.66 -0.40 -3.07
N VAL A 12 0.92 -1.51 -3.10
CA VAL A 12 -0.54 -1.55 -3.15
C VAL A 12 -1.16 -2.21 -1.92
N GLY A 13 -0.35 -2.77 -1.03
CA GLY A 13 -0.75 -3.43 0.21
C GLY A 13 -1.71 -2.60 1.07
N PRO A 14 -1.48 -1.29 1.32
CA PRO A 14 -2.40 -0.47 2.09
C PRO A 14 -3.81 -0.34 1.50
N ARG A 15 -3.96 -0.53 0.19
CA ARG A 15 -5.24 -0.49 -0.52
C ARG A 15 -5.73 -1.89 -0.81
N ASP A 16 -5.09 -2.58 -1.75
CA ASP A 16 -5.57 -3.85 -2.31
C ASP A 16 -5.41 -4.99 -1.29
N GLY A 17 -4.27 -5.01 -0.59
CA GLY A 17 -4.02 -5.97 0.48
C GLY A 17 -5.05 -5.84 1.61
N LEU A 18 -5.19 -4.63 2.18
CA LEU A 18 -6.13 -4.41 3.29
C LEU A 18 -7.61 -4.54 2.89
N GLN A 19 -7.94 -4.43 1.60
CA GLN A 19 -9.30 -4.69 1.11
C GLN A 19 -9.62 -6.18 1.02
N ALA A 20 -8.62 -7.04 0.80
CA ALA A 20 -8.80 -8.49 0.78
C ALA A 20 -8.90 -9.10 2.19
N GLU A 21 -8.48 -8.38 3.22
CA GLU A 21 -8.54 -8.83 4.61
C GLU A 21 -10.00 -8.95 5.08
N ALA A 22 -10.36 -10.12 5.59
CA ALA A 22 -11.72 -10.40 6.07
C ALA A 22 -12.06 -9.61 7.35
N ASN A 23 -11.04 -9.27 8.14
CA ASN A 23 -11.22 -8.59 9.41
C ASN A 23 -11.08 -7.07 9.26
N PHE A 24 -11.87 -6.33 10.04
CA PHE A 24 -11.72 -4.89 10.12
C PHE A 24 -10.36 -4.52 10.75
N ILE A 25 -9.58 -3.75 10.00
CA ILE A 25 -8.33 -3.18 10.48
C ILE A 25 -8.58 -1.75 10.97
N PRO A 26 -8.30 -1.44 12.25
CA PRO A 26 -8.46 -0.10 12.79
C PRO A 26 -7.66 0.94 12.01
N THR A 27 -8.23 2.13 11.83
CA THR A 27 -7.61 3.24 11.08
C THR A 27 -6.21 3.55 11.58
N GLU A 28 -5.99 3.54 12.89
CA GLU A 28 -4.68 3.81 13.49
C GLU A 28 -3.62 2.77 13.07
N ALA A 29 -4.01 1.50 12.91
CA ALA A 29 -3.09 0.48 12.40
C ALA A 29 -2.75 0.70 10.93
N LYS A 30 -3.71 1.16 10.12
CA LYS A 30 -3.50 1.53 8.71
C LYS A 30 -2.53 2.71 8.58
N ILE A 31 -2.69 3.73 9.41
CA ILE A 31 -1.80 4.91 9.44
C ILE A 31 -0.37 4.48 9.80
N ARG A 32 -0.20 3.67 10.86
CA ARG A 32 1.12 3.15 11.24
C ARG A 32 1.77 2.36 10.11
N PHE A 33 1.00 1.55 9.39
CA PHE A 33 1.51 0.77 8.27
C PHE A 33 2.00 1.66 7.12
N VAL A 34 1.20 2.63 6.70
CA VAL A 34 1.60 3.59 5.65
C VAL A 34 2.82 4.41 6.07
N ASN A 35 2.87 4.88 7.32
CA ASN A 35 4.03 5.61 7.84
C ASN A 35 5.30 4.75 7.85
N ALA A 36 5.20 3.46 8.14
CA ALA A 36 6.34 2.54 8.06
C ALA A 36 6.83 2.36 6.61
N LEU A 37 5.93 2.28 5.63
CA LEU A 37 6.29 2.23 4.21
C LEU A 37 6.99 3.51 3.74
N ILE A 38 6.51 4.67 4.20
CA ILE A 38 7.16 5.97 3.95
C ILE A 38 8.57 5.98 4.56
N ALA A 39 8.71 5.57 5.83
CA ALA A 39 10.00 5.51 6.51
C ALA A 39 10.99 4.51 5.86
N ALA A 40 10.47 3.44 5.24
CA ALA A 40 11.26 2.49 4.45
C ALA A 40 11.71 3.04 3.09
N GLY A 41 11.28 4.25 2.70
CA GLY A 41 11.66 4.87 1.43
C GLY A 41 10.93 4.30 0.22
N VAL A 42 9.74 3.71 0.41
CA VAL A 42 8.93 3.20 -0.71
C VAL A 42 8.54 4.38 -1.61
N PRO A 43 8.90 4.35 -2.91
CA PRO A 43 8.84 5.54 -3.76
C PRO A 43 7.41 5.89 -4.21
N ARG A 44 6.50 4.90 -4.22
CA ARG A 44 5.11 5.08 -4.64
C ARG A 44 4.21 4.13 -3.87
N ILE A 45 3.18 4.67 -3.22
CA ILE A 45 2.27 3.93 -2.35
C ILE A 45 0.82 4.29 -2.73
N GLU A 46 -0.02 3.27 -2.95
CA GLU A 46 -1.46 3.42 -3.01
C GLU A 46 -2.05 3.20 -1.62
N PHE A 47 -2.29 4.30 -0.90
CA PHE A 47 -2.60 4.25 0.54
C PHE A 47 -4.06 3.88 0.86
N SER A 48 -5.01 4.12 -0.05
CA SER A 48 -6.44 3.83 0.15
C SER A 48 -7.24 3.88 -1.16
N SER A 49 -8.55 3.64 -1.06
CA SER A 49 -9.51 3.74 -2.16
C SER A 49 -10.73 4.55 -1.73
N PHE A 50 -11.31 5.31 -2.67
CA PHE A 50 -12.53 6.11 -2.46
C PHE A 50 -13.76 5.47 -3.11
N VAL A 51 -13.82 4.13 -3.16
CA VAL A 51 -15.01 3.40 -3.60
C VAL A 51 -16.15 3.55 -2.60
N SER A 52 -17.36 3.18 -3.02
CA SER A 52 -18.50 3.06 -2.12
C SER A 52 -18.12 2.17 -0.91
N PRO A 53 -18.38 2.59 0.34
CA PRO A 53 -18.13 1.76 1.52
C PRO A 53 -19.15 0.62 1.67
N LYS A 54 -20.08 0.49 0.72
CA LYS A 54 -21.10 -0.55 0.60
C LYS A 54 -21.02 -1.22 -0.76
#